data_AF-A0A7C1PCQ9-F1
#
_entry.id   AF-A0A7C1PCQ9-F1
#
_cell.length_a   1.000
_cell.length_b   1.000
_cell.length_c   1.000
_cell.angle_alpha   90.00
_cell.angle_beta   90.00
_cell.angle_gamma   90.00
#
_symmetry.space_group_name_H-M   'P 1'
#
loop_
_entity.id
_entity.type
_entity.pdbx_description
1 polymer ?
#
loop_
_entity_poly.entity_id
_entity_poly.type
_entity_poly.pdbx_seq_one_letter_code
_entity_poly.pdbx_strand_id
1 'polypeptide(L)'
;MARREGRPSIPDSVKRQLRQEAGFGCCKCGCPIFEYHHILRDSENPEDIMILCPICHHEATVGAMTLEEQRFYKARPSNIEKGFVEGKLKINQRYPVIVVGTNQFVGDGDFILVDQESLLSLEADAFGRLELSVQLYDCSDQLLAVIEHNEWISGDPLPWDLESGFQYLKIRRKLGDIALEIDARKSPIELRVDLWRKGQNFQLDTHQIRFNGVVQNVGIMNLCFVGMRLVADTLSKQFRLEPDPRFGKGILVSWPDVQERIRKGLEAWERLKDGSCS
;
A
#
# COMPACT_ATOMS: atom_id res chain seq x y z
N MET A 1 -23.68 33.13 14.40
CA MET A 1 -22.76 32.30 13.60
C MET A 1 -23.59 31.56 12.56
N ALA A 2 -23.62 32.05 11.32
CA ALA A 2 -24.33 31.39 10.23
C ALA A 2 -23.73 30.01 10.01
N ARG A 3 -24.55 28.97 10.03
CA ARG A 3 -24.17 27.61 9.63
C ARG A 3 -23.72 27.70 8.17
N ARG A 4 -22.46 27.33 7.88
CA ARG A 4 -22.05 27.07 6.50
C ARG A 4 -22.90 25.90 6.01
N GLU A 5 -23.83 26.15 5.10
CA GLU A 5 -24.48 25.10 4.32
C GLU A 5 -23.35 24.28 3.68
N GLY A 6 -23.36 22.96 3.94
CA GLY A 6 -22.30 22.07 3.48
C GLY A 6 -22.29 22.04 1.96
N ARG A 7 -21.13 22.35 1.36
CA ARG A 7 -20.89 22.22 -0.08
C ARG A 7 -21.26 20.79 -0.53
N PRO A 8 -21.97 20.60 -1.66
CA PRO A 8 -22.28 19.26 -2.17
C PRO A 8 -20.99 18.45 -2.38
N SER A 9 -21.02 17.16 -2.03
CA SER A 9 -19.88 16.26 -2.24
C SER A 9 -19.71 15.97 -3.73
N ILE A 10 -18.49 16.14 -4.24
CA ILE A 10 -18.11 15.69 -5.59
C ILE A 10 -18.39 14.17 -5.70
N PRO A 11 -19.07 13.71 -6.76
CA PRO A 11 -19.29 12.28 -6.99
C PRO A 11 -17.99 11.48 -7.12
N ASP A 12 -17.98 10.22 -6.70
CA ASP A 12 -16.74 9.42 -6.71
C ASP A 12 -16.21 9.11 -8.12
N SER A 13 -17.09 9.04 -9.12
CA SER A 13 -16.70 8.94 -10.53
C SER A 13 -15.91 10.16 -10.99
N VAL A 14 -16.37 11.37 -10.62
CA VAL A 14 -15.70 12.64 -10.93
C VAL A 14 -14.38 12.74 -10.18
N LYS A 15 -14.34 12.37 -8.89
CA LYS A 15 -13.08 12.31 -8.12
C LYS A 15 -12.05 11.42 -8.79
N ARG A 16 -12.44 10.23 -9.25
CA ARG A 16 -11.55 9.31 -9.97
C ARG A 16 -11.05 9.92 -11.29
N GLN A 17 -11.96 10.49 -12.08
CA GLN A 17 -11.59 11.18 -13.32
C GLN A 17 -10.53 12.26 -13.05
N LEU A 18 -10.75 13.12 -12.06
CA LEU A 18 -9.81 14.18 -11.69
C LEU A 18 -8.44 13.64 -11.25
N ARG A 19 -8.41 12.50 -10.54
CA ARG A 19 -7.15 11.83 -10.15
C ARG A 19 -6.38 11.33 -11.36
N GLN A 20 -7.07 10.69 -12.30
CA GLN A 20 -6.48 10.21 -13.54
C GLN A 20 -5.92 11.36 -14.38
N GLU A 21 -6.71 12.43 -14.55
CA GLU A 21 -6.28 13.65 -15.25
C GLU A 21 -5.03 14.27 -14.61
N ALA A 22 -4.99 14.35 -13.28
CA ALA A 22 -3.89 14.99 -12.56
C ALA A 22 -2.61 14.12 -12.42
N GLY A 23 -2.63 12.87 -12.88
CA GLY A 23 -1.53 11.92 -12.63
C GLY A 23 -1.38 11.59 -11.15
N PHE A 24 -2.49 11.49 -10.43
CA PHE A 24 -2.56 11.06 -9.02
C PHE A 24 -1.81 11.94 -8.01
N GLY A 25 -1.63 13.23 -8.34
CA GLY A 25 -1.02 14.20 -7.43
C GLY A 25 -1.42 15.63 -7.78
N CYS A 26 -0.87 16.59 -7.03
CA CYS A 26 -1.05 18.02 -7.30
C CYS A 26 -0.69 18.35 -8.75
N CYS A 27 -1.60 18.99 -9.50
CA CYS A 27 -1.35 19.38 -10.88
C CYS A 27 -0.09 20.26 -11.02
N LYS A 28 0.18 21.13 -10.04
CA LYS A 28 1.35 22.06 -10.07
C LYS A 28 2.68 21.39 -9.70
N CYS A 29 2.73 20.61 -8.60
CA CYS A 29 4.01 20.13 -8.05
C CYS A 29 4.14 18.59 -7.99
N GLY A 30 3.09 17.85 -8.29
CA GLY A 30 3.08 16.39 -8.29
C GLY A 30 2.89 15.72 -6.93
N CYS A 31 2.83 16.49 -5.83
CA CYS A 31 2.67 15.93 -4.49
C CYS A 31 1.42 15.03 -4.39
N PRO A 32 1.56 13.77 -3.91
CA PRO A 32 0.48 12.77 -3.88
C PRO A 32 -0.52 12.98 -2.74
N ILE A 33 -0.28 13.96 -1.87
CA ILE A 33 -1.21 14.39 -0.82
C ILE A 33 -1.99 15.58 -1.35
N PHE A 34 -3.28 15.40 -1.59
CA PHE A 34 -4.06 16.37 -2.35
C PHE A 34 -5.49 16.58 -1.85
N GLU A 35 -6.05 17.69 -2.33
CA GLU A 35 -7.41 18.17 -2.10
C GLU A 35 -8.03 18.54 -3.46
N TYR A 36 -9.37 18.52 -3.53
CA TYR A 36 -10.10 18.93 -4.73
C TYR A 36 -10.40 20.43 -4.67
N HIS A 37 -9.75 21.19 -5.54
CA HIS A 37 -9.90 22.64 -5.65
C HIS A 37 -10.91 23.00 -6.72
N HIS A 38 -11.88 23.86 -6.39
CA HIS A 38 -12.83 24.40 -7.37
C HIS A 38 -12.24 25.68 -7.97
N ILE A 39 -11.87 25.64 -9.25
CA ILE A 39 -11.40 26.79 -10.03
C ILE A 39 -12.53 27.82 -10.16
N LEU A 40 -13.73 27.35 -10.50
CA LEU A 40 -14.96 28.14 -10.42
C LEU A 40 -15.76 27.68 -9.21
N ARG A 41 -16.11 28.63 -8.33
CA ARG A 41 -16.82 28.34 -7.10
C ARG A 41 -18.15 27.63 -7.40
N ASP A 42 -18.41 26.55 -6.66
CA ASP A 42 -19.64 25.75 -6.70
C ASP A 42 -19.94 25.06 -8.05
N SER A 43 -18.97 24.99 -8.97
CA SER A 43 -19.11 24.19 -10.20
C SER A 43 -19.01 22.69 -9.88
N GLU A 44 -19.93 21.90 -10.43
CA GLU A 44 -19.87 20.43 -10.41
C GLU A 44 -19.16 19.87 -11.65
N ASN A 45 -18.78 20.72 -12.60
CA ASN A 45 -18.10 20.32 -13.83
C ASN A 45 -16.65 19.90 -13.51
N PRO A 46 -16.22 18.68 -13.84
CA PRO A 46 -14.82 18.25 -13.66
C PRO A 46 -13.81 19.20 -14.29
N GLU A 47 -14.16 19.91 -15.37
CA GLU A 47 -13.29 20.90 -16.00
C GLU A 47 -12.97 22.08 -15.06
N ASP A 48 -13.87 22.43 -14.16
CA ASP A 48 -13.72 23.53 -13.21
C ASP A 48 -13.18 23.08 -11.85
N ILE A 49 -12.71 21.83 -11.77
CA ILE A 49 -12.12 21.27 -10.55
C ILE A 49 -10.72 20.76 -10.90
N MET A 50 -9.75 21.01 -10.03
CA MET A 50 -8.39 20.49 -10.17
C MET A 50 -7.88 19.89 -8.87
N ILE A 51 -6.80 19.12 -8.96
CA ILE A 51 -6.16 18.50 -7.81
C ILE A 51 -4.96 19.34 -7.40
N LEU A 52 -4.92 19.76 -6.13
CA LEU A 52 -3.82 20.53 -5.56
C LEU A 52 -3.40 19.95 -4.22
N CYS A 53 -2.11 20.00 -3.89
CA CYS A 53 -1.67 19.73 -2.52
C CYS A 53 -2.10 20.86 -1.57
N PRO A 54 -2.13 20.66 -0.25
CA PRO A 54 -2.56 21.68 0.71
C PRO A 54 -1.84 23.03 0.54
N ILE A 55 -0.55 23.01 0.15
CA ILE A 55 0.25 24.23 -0.06
C ILE A 55 -0.24 24.99 -1.30
N CYS A 56 -0.29 24.33 -2.47
CA CYS A 56 -0.75 24.96 -3.70
C CYS A 56 -2.25 25.28 -3.66
N HIS A 57 -3.04 24.51 -2.91
CA HIS A 57 -4.45 24.79 -2.68
C HIS A 57 -4.63 26.09 -1.90
N HIS A 58 -3.81 26.32 -0.86
CA HIS A 58 -3.81 27.59 -0.15
C HIS A 58 -3.40 28.75 -1.05
N GLU A 59 -2.34 28.58 -1.85
CA GLU A 59 -1.89 29.56 -2.85
C GLU A 59 -3.02 30.00 -3.80
N ALA A 60 -3.81 29.05 -4.31
CA ALA A 60 -4.99 29.34 -5.12
C ALA A 60 -6.12 30.01 -4.32
N THR A 61 -6.38 29.53 -3.09
CA THR A 61 -7.45 30.04 -2.23
C THR A 61 -7.25 31.51 -1.85
N VAL A 62 -6.00 31.93 -1.63
CA VAL A 62 -5.67 33.34 -1.31
C VAL A 62 -5.53 34.22 -2.56
N GLY A 63 -5.76 33.67 -3.76
CA GLY A 63 -5.69 34.39 -5.03
C GLY A 63 -4.28 34.62 -5.56
N ALA A 64 -3.26 34.01 -4.95
CA ALA A 64 -1.88 34.12 -5.42
C ALA A 64 -1.63 33.27 -6.68
N MET A 65 -2.36 32.15 -6.84
CA MET A 65 -2.43 31.42 -8.11
C MET A 65 -3.63 31.90 -8.92
N THR A 66 -3.35 32.62 -10.01
CA THR A 66 -4.36 33.20 -10.90
C THR A 66 -5.19 32.12 -11.60
N LEU A 67 -6.35 32.51 -12.14
CA LEU A 67 -7.21 31.61 -12.92
C LEU A 67 -6.46 31.01 -14.12
N GLU A 68 -5.62 31.83 -14.79
CA GLU A 68 -4.82 31.41 -15.93
C GLU A 68 -3.80 30.32 -15.53
N GLU A 69 -3.09 30.52 -14.42
CA GLU A 69 -2.16 29.52 -13.88
C GLU A 69 -2.86 28.23 -13.47
N GLN A 70 -4.03 28.31 -12.83
CA GLN A 70 -4.81 27.12 -12.46
C GLN A 70 -5.19 26.28 -13.69
N ARG A 71 -5.67 26.93 -14.76
CA ARG A 71 -6.01 26.26 -16.03
C ARG A 71 -4.76 25.69 -16.71
N PHE A 72 -3.65 26.42 -16.69
CA PHE A 72 -2.37 25.97 -17.22
C PHE A 72 -1.90 24.68 -16.52
N TYR A 73 -1.88 24.65 -15.18
CA TYR A 73 -1.44 23.47 -14.43
C TYR A 73 -2.40 22.28 -14.56
N LYS A 74 -3.72 22.50 -14.61
CA LYS A 74 -4.68 21.41 -14.86
C LYS A 74 -4.47 20.77 -16.24
N ALA A 75 -4.16 21.56 -17.27
CA ALA A 75 -3.90 21.05 -18.61
C ALA A 75 -2.54 20.34 -18.73
N ARG A 76 -1.60 20.60 -17.81
CA ARG A 76 -0.24 20.03 -17.81
C ARG A 76 0.17 19.53 -16.42
N PRO A 77 -0.47 18.48 -15.89
CA PRO A 77 -0.19 18.03 -14.54
C PRO A 77 1.22 17.45 -14.41
N SER A 78 1.93 17.85 -13.35
CA SER A 78 3.35 17.51 -13.16
C SER A 78 3.65 16.02 -13.27
N ASN A 79 2.81 15.14 -12.70
CA ASN A 79 3.05 13.70 -12.72
C ASN A 79 2.74 13.06 -14.07
N ILE A 80 1.84 13.65 -14.87
CA ILE A 80 1.60 13.21 -16.25
C ILE A 80 2.83 13.51 -17.11
N GLU A 81 3.40 14.71 -16.98
CA GLU A 81 4.62 15.08 -17.70
C GLU A 81 5.84 14.24 -17.27
N LYS A 82 5.93 13.87 -15.98
CA LYS A 82 6.99 13.00 -15.45
C LYS A 82 6.82 11.52 -15.83
N GLY A 83 5.59 11.05 -16.01
CA GLY A 83 5.26 9.64 -16.26
C GLY A 83 5.14 8.76 -15.01
N PHE A 84 5.30 9.32 -13.82
CA PHE A 84 5.20 8.60 -12.54
C PHE A 84 4.70 9.51 -11.41
N VAL A 85 4.27 8.88 -10.32
CA VAL A 85 3.95 9.50 -9.04
C VAL A 85 4.71 8.78 -7.93
N GLU A 86 5.21 9.54 -6.97
CA GLU A 86 5.98 9.04 -5.84
C GLU A 86 5.54 9.70 -4.53
N GLY A 87 5.82 9.03 -3.42
CA GLY A 87 5.49 9.53 -2.10
C GLY A 87 6.11 8.73 -0.97
N LYS A 88 5.71 9.05 0.25
CA LYS A 88 6.19 8.38 1.47
C LYS A 88 5.04 7.99 2.37
N LEU A 89 5.02 6.74 2.80
CA LEU A 89 4.16 6.24 3.86
C LEU A 89 4.77 6.56 5.22
N LYS A 90 4.03 7.26 6.06
CA LYS A 90 4.42 7.60 7.43
C LYS A 90 3.97 6.50 8.38
N ILE A 91 4.79 5.48 8.53
CA ILE A 91 4.55 4.39 9.48
C ILE A 91 5.30 4.71 10.78
N ASN A 92 4.56 5.09 11.83
CA ASN A 92 5.13 5.35 13.16
C ASN A 92 5.00 4.18 14.12
N GLN A 93 4.40 3.08 13.66
CA GLN A 93 4.22 1.87 14.45
C GLN A 93 5.60 1.23 14.71
N ARG A 94 5.71 0.53 15.84
CA ARG A 94 6.92 -0.20 16.25
C ARG A 94 6.68 -1.69 16.51
N TYR A 95 5.41 -2.10 16.52
CA TYR A 95 5.02 -3.49 16.72
C TYR A 95 5.16 -4.22 15.39
N PRO A 96 6.08 -5.18 15.25
CA PRO A 96 6.43 -5.78 13.95
C PRO A 96 5.35 -6.78 13.52
N VAL A 97 4.17 -6.25 13.17
CA VAL A 97 2.97 -7.02 12.85
C VAL A 97 2.32 -6.45 11.60
N ILE A 98 2.12 -7.29 10.59
CA ILE A 98 1.27 -7.01 9.43
C ILE A 98 0.06 -7.92 9.49
N VAL A 99 -1.14 -7.35 9.38
CA VAL A 99 -2.39 -8.09 9.28
C VAL A 99 -2.76 -8.24 7.81
N VAL A 100 -3.04 -9.49 7.41
CA VAL A 100 -3.46 -9.87 6.07
C VAL A 100 -4.73 -10.72 6.18
N GLY A 101 -5.88 -10.06 6.03
CA GLY A 101 -7.17 -10.70 6.24
C GLY A 101 -7.27 -11.34 7.62
N THR A 102 -7.48 -12.66 7.68
CA THR A 102 -7.50 -13.39 8.96
C THR A 102 -6.12 -13.78 9.46
N ASN A 103 -5.05 -13.57 8.69
CA ASN A 103 -3.69 -13.98 9.02
C ASN A 103 -2.83 -12.81 9.50
N GLN A 104 -1.72 -13.12 10.17
CA GLN A 104 -0.77 -12.13 10.66
C GLN A 104 0.66 -12.60 10.38
N PHE A 105 1.52 -11.68 9.96
CA PHE A 105 2.97 -11.85 9.98
C PHE A 105 3.52 -11.08 11.16
N VAL A 106 4.29 -11.75 12.01
CA VAL A 106 4.96 -11.16 13.18
C VAL A 106 6.47 -11.36 13.04
N GLY A 107 7.19 -10.25 13.11
CA GLY A 107 8.65 -10.19 13.01
C GLY A 107 9.11 -9.16 12.00
N ASP A 108 10.41 -9.16 11.75
CA ASP A 108 11.04 -8.41 10.66
C ASP A 108 11.64 -9.40 9.64
N GLY A 109 12.15 -8.89 8.52
CA GLY A 109 12.68 -9.67 7.39
C GLY A 109 11.67 -9.92 6.27
N ASP A 110 11.99 -10.88 5.43
CA ASP A 110 11.19 -11.25 4.26
C ASP A 110 10.02 -12.16 4.64
N PHE A 111 8.80 -11.82 4.22
CA PHE A 111 7.61 -12.63 4.46
C PHE A 111 7.17 -13.42 3.24
N ILE A 112 7.37 -12.90 2.03
CA ILE A 112 6.96 -13.54 0.78
C ILE A 112 8.09 -13.47 -0.22
N LEU A 113 8.50 -14.62 -0.73
CA LEU A 113 9.61 -14.74 -1.68
C LEU A 113 9.24 -15.61 -2.89
N VAL A 114 9.76 -15.22 -4.05
CA VAL A 114 9.76 -16.04 -5.27
C VAL A 114 11.19 -16.17 -5.79
N ASP A 115 11.73 -17.38 -5.82
CA ASP A 115 13.13 -17.65 -6.17
C ASP A 115 14.13 -16.74 -5.44
N GLN A 116 13.97 -16.60 -4.12
CA GLN A 116 14.77 -15.72 -3.25
C GLN A 116 14.59 -14.20 -3.48
N GLU A 117 13.78 -13.78 -4.44
CA GLU A 117 13.38 -12.38 -4.60
C GLU A 117 12.27 -12.05 -3.60
N SER A 118 12.52 -11.10 -2.69
CA SER A 118 11.55 -10.65 -1.69
C SER A 118 10.50 -9.76 -2.33
N LEU A 119 9.23 -10.11 -2.16
CA LEU A 119 8.08 -9.35 -2.65
C LEU A 119 7.39 -8.56 -1.54
N LEU A 120 7.57 -8.97 -0.29
CA LEU A 120 7.03 -8.32 0.90
C LEU A 120 8.01 -8.53 2.05
N SER A 121 8.53 -7.43 2.59
CA SER A 121 9.38 -7.45 3.77
C SER A 121 9.04 -6.31 4.73
N LEU A 122 9.43 -6.49 5.98
CA LEU A 122 9.28 -5.50 7.04
C LEU A 122 10.59 -5.37 7.79
N GLU A 123 11.05 -4.15 7.97
CA GLU A 123 12.27 -3.85 8.73
C GLU A 123 11.96 -2.80 9.81
N ALA A 124 12.95 -2.52 10.65
CA ALA A 124 12.89 -1.45 11.63
C ALA A 124 13.96 -0.40 11.31
N ASP A 125 13.55 0.86 11.28
CA ASP A 125 14.47 1.98 11.12
C ASP A 125 15.35 2.18 12.37
N ALA A 126 16.28 3.13 12.30
CA ALA A 126 17.17 3.49 13.42
C ALA A 126 16.44 3.92 14.72
N PHE A 127 15.15 4.23 14.66
CA PHE A 127 14.30 4.61 15.79
C PHE A 127 13.28 3.52 16.17
N GLY A 128 13.43 2.32 15.61
CA GLY A 128 12.56 1.16 15.82
C GLY A 128 11.18 1.28 15.17
N ARG A 129 10.97 2.21 14.23
CA ARG A 129 9.72 2.33 13.47
C ARG A 129 9.75 1.40 12.28
N LEU A 130 8.59 0.90 11.90
CA LEU A 130 8.49 -0.08 10.82
C LEU A 130 8.72 0.55 9.45
N GLU A 131 9.50 -0.15 8.63
CA GLU A 131 9.75 0.13 7.23
C GLU A 131 9.24 -1.03 6.38
N LEU A 132 8.20 -0.77 5.59
CA LEU A 132 7.59 -1.74 4.70
C LEU A 132 8.25 -1.63 3.31
N SER A 133 8.57 -2.78 2.71
CA SER A 133 8.99 -2.86 1.32
C SER A 133 8.13 -3.88 0.56
N VAL A 134 7.73 -3.52 -0.66
CA VAL A 134 6.86 -4.33 -1.53
C VAL A 134 7.27 -4.15 -2.99
N GLN A 135 7.42 -5.26 -3.71
CA GLN A 135 7.59 -5.28 -5.17
C GLN A 135 6.27 -5.73 -5.82
N LEU A 136 5.54 -4.81 -6.43
CA LEU A 136 4.20 -5.07 -6.96
C LEU A 136 4.26 -5.30 -8.47
N TYR A 137 4.31 -6.55 -8.90
CA TYR A 137 4.14 -6.92 -10.30
C TYR A 137 2.71 -7.41 -10.60
N ASP A 138 2.34 -7.37 -11.87
CA ASP A 138 1.10 -7.96 -12.38
C ASP A 138 1.29 -9.38 -12.94
N CYS A 139 0.21 -9.99 -13.43
CA CYS A 139 0.24 -11.35 -13.99
C CYS A 139 1.08 -11.50 -15.27
N SER A 140 1.48 -10.40 -15.90
CA SER A 140 2.39 -10.35 -17.04
C SER A 140 3.84 -10.07 -16.63
N ASP A 141 4.13 -10.07 -15.32
CA ASP A 141 5.43 -9.77 -14.73
C ASP A 141 5.87 -8.30 -14.95
N GLN A 142 4.92 -7.40 -15.25
CA GLN A 142 5.16 -5.97 -15.34
C GLN A 142 5.12 -5.34 -13.96
N LEU A 143 6.13 -4.54 -13.63
CA LEU A 143 6.22 -3.80 -12.37
C LEU A 143 5.22 -2.63 -12.37
N LEU A 144 4.29 -2.63 -11.41
CA LEU A 144 3.27 -1.59 -11.24
C LEU A 144 3.67 -0.52 -10.22
N ALA A 145 4.33 -0.95 -9.14
CA ALA A 145 4.82 -0.07 -8.09
C ALA A 145 5.93 -0.73 -7.30
N VAL A 146 6.81 0.11 -6.75
CA VAL A 146 7.81 -0.28 -5.75
C VAL A 146 7.52 0.49 -4.49
N ILE A 147 7.53 -0.19 -3.36
CA ILE A 147 7.72 0.43 -2.05
C ILE A 147 9.05 -0.07 -1.50
N GLU A 148 9.93 0.84 -1.16
CA GLU A 148 11.24 0.58 -0.57
C GLU A 148 11.36 1.46 0.68
N HIS A 149 11.42 0.84 1.85
CA HIS A 149 11.53 1.53 3.14
C HIS A 149 10.48 2.65 3.33
N ASN A 150 9.21 2.31 3.06
CA ASN A 150 8.05 3.20 3.05
C ASN A 150 8.04 4.31 1.98
N GLU A 151 9.09 4.46 1.17
CA GLU A 151 9.09 5.35 0.01
C GLU A 151 8.52 4.57 -1.17
N TRP A 152 7.65 5.18 -1.95
CA TRP A 152 6.94 4.48 -3.01
C TRP A 152 6.94 5.26 -4.30
N ILE A 153 6.97 4.51 -5.40
CA ILE A 153 6.88 5.04 -6.77
C ILE A 153 5.96 4.13 -7.59
N SER A 154 5.12 4.73 -8.44
CA SER A 154 4.28 4.02 -9.40
C SER A 154 4.19 4.83 -10.69
N GLY A 155 4.38 4.17 -11.83
CA GLY A 155 4.44 4.82 -13.14
C GLY A 155 4.92 3.88 -14.25
N ASP A 156 4.84 4.38 -15.49
CA ASP A 156 5.20 3.71 -16.75
C ASP A 156 4.61 2.29 -16.98
N PRO A 157 3.29 2.18 -17.24
CA PRO A 157 2.30 3.25 -17.27
C PRO A 157 1.77 3.59 -15.87
N LEU A 158 1.21 4.79 -15.74
CA LEU A 158 0.47 5.17 -14.54
C LEU A 158 -0.68 4.17 -14.26
N PRO A 159 -0.99 3.91 -12.97
CA PRO A 159 -2.02 2.95 -12.60
C PRO A 159 -3.41 3.42 -13.06
N TRP A 160 -4.38 2.50 -13.13
CA TRP A 160 -5.74 2.87 -13.51
C TRP A 160 -6.39 3.81 -12.48
N ASP A 161 -6.19 3.57 -11.19
CA ASP A 161 -6.55 4.51 -10.12
C ASP A 161 -5.59 4.35 -8.94
N LEU A 162 -5.21 5.48 -8.34
CA LEU A 162 -4.35 5.55 -7.16
C LEU A 162 -4.92 6.54 -6.16
N GLU A 163 -4.99 6.12 -4.91
CA GLU A 163 -5.35 6.98 -3.78
C GLU A 163 -4.24 6.92 -2.74
N SER A 164 -3.78 8.08 -2.28
CA SER A 164 -2.67 8.21 -1.36
C SER A 164 -2.98 9.21 -0.25
N GLY A 165 -2.50 8.89 0.94
CA GLY A 165 -2.48 9.76 2.11
C GLY A 165 -1.19 9.51 2.89
N PHE A 166 -0.98 10.23 3.99
CA PHE A 166 0.24 10.07 4.78
C PHE A 166 0.44 8.65 5.29
N GLN A 167 -0.62 7.91 5.61
CA GLN A 167 -0.54 6.56 6.19
C GLN A 167 -1.40 5.56 5.42
N TYR A 168 -1.64 5.85 4.13
CA TYR A 168 -2.55 5.09 3.30
C TYR A 168 -2.08 5.12 1.85
N LEU A 169 -2.10 3.97 1.19
CA LEU A 169 -1.86 3.85 -0.23
C LEU A 169 -2.77 2.78 -0.81
N LYS A 170 -3.42 3.07 -1.93
CA LYS A 170 -4.25 2.12 -2.66
C LYS A 170 -4.06 2.26 -4.15
N ILE A 171 -3.80 1.14 -4.80
CA ILE A 171 -3.58 1.03 -6.24
C ILE A 171 -4.60 0.03 -6.82
N ARG A 172 -5.29 0.43 -7.88
CA ARG A 172 -6.27 -0.40 -8.59
C ARG A 172 -5.86 -0.62 -10.04
N ARG A 173 -6.13 -1.82 -10.56
CA ARG A 173 -5.97 -2.17 -11.98
C ARG A 173 -7.19 -1.81 -12.82
N LYS A 174 -8.36 -1.87 -12.20
CA LYS A 174 -9.67 -1.51 -12.77
C LYS A 174 -10.68 -1.34 -11.63
N LEU A 175 -11.92 -1.00 -11.99
CA LEU A 175 -13.00 -0.85 -11.02
C LEU A 175 -13.20 -2.15 -10.22
N GLY A 176 -13.13 -2.03 -8.88
CA GLY A 176 -13.29 -3.14 -7.95
C GLY A 176 -12.06 -4.06 -7.80
N ASP A 177 -11.03 -3.87 -8.62
CA ASP A 177 -9.82 -4.71 -8.63
C ASP A 177 -8.64 -3.97 -8.00
N ILE A 178 -8.30 -4.37 -6.78
CA ILE A 178 -7.26 -3.77 -5.94
C ILE A 178 -6.00 -4.63 -6.07
N ALA A 179 -4.94 -4.03 -6.62
CA ALA A 179 -3.61 -4.66 -6.66
C ALA A 179 -2.88 -4.50 -5.33
N LEU A 180 -3.03 -3.35 -4.67
CA LEU A 180 -2.42 -3.06 -3.39
C LEU A 180 -3.29 -2.10 -2.58
N GLU A 181 -3.42 -2.36 -1.28
CA GLU A 181 -3.97 -1.45 -0.29
C GLU A 181 -3.20 -1.62 1.03
N ILE A 182 -2.57 -0.54 1.48
CA ILE A 182 -1.83 -0.45 2.75
C ILE A 182 -2.58 0.57 3.62
N ASP A 183 -3.01 0.15 4.80
CA ASP A 183 -3.63 1.03 5.81
C ASP A 183 -2.83 1.02 7.11
N ALA A 184 -1.92 2.00 7.23
CA ALA A 184 -1.11 2.23 8.42
C ALA A 184 -1.76 3.21 9.41
N ARG A 185 -3.00 3.67 9.15
CA ARG A 185 -3.83 4.39 10.13
C ARG A 185 -4.35 3.44 11.21
N LYS A 186 -4.49 2.16 10.86
CA LYS A 186 -4.80 1.06 11.77
C LYS A 186 -3.51 0.51 12.39
N SER A 187 -3.63 -0.02 13.60
CA SER A 187 -2.53 -0.65 14.32
C SER A 187 -3.00 -2.03 14.82
N PRO A 188 -2.44 -3.15 14.34
CA PRO A 188 -1.33 -3.23 13.36
C PRO A 188 -1.66 -2.75 11.96
N ILE A 189 -0.63 -2.62 11.10
CA ILE A 189 -0.79 -2.27 9.67
C ILE A 189 -1.66 -3.34 9.00
N GLU A 190 -2.70 -2.92 8.28
CA GLU A 190 -3.45 -3.82 7.41
C GLU A 190 -2.93 -3.76 5.98
N LEU A 191 -2.71 -4.93 5.37
CA LEU A 191 -2.23 -5.10 4.02
C LEU A 191 -3.20 -6.00 3.22
N ARG A 192 -3.59 -5.51 2.05
CA ARG A 192 -4.18 -6.30 0.97
C ARG A 192 -3.31 -6.14 -0.26
N VAL A 193 -2.89 -7.25 -0.88
CA VAL A 193 -2.03 -7.19 -2.06
C VAL A 193 -2.21 -8.42 -2.94
N ASP A 194 -2.12 -8.24 -4.26
CA ASP A 194 -2.09 -9.33 -5.24
C ASP A 194 -0.70 -9.35 -5.89
N LEU A 195 0.20 -10.14 -5.31
CA LEU A 195 1.60 -10.21 -5.71
C LEU A 195 1.78 -11.29 -6.78
N TRP A 196 2.33 -10.88 -7.92
CA TRP A 196 2.77 -11.78 -8.96
C TRP A 196 4.29 -11.73 -9.07
N ARG A 197 4.91 -12.86 -9.43
CA ARG A 197 6.29 -12.89 -9.91
C ARG A 197 6.55 -14.22 -10.60
N LYS A 198 7.10 -14.23 -11.81
CA LYS A 198 7.54 -15.46 -12.53
C LYS A 198 6.46 -16.56 -12.56
N GLY A 199 5.22 -16.16 -12.84
CA GLY A 199 4.06 -17.06 -12.89
C GLY A 199 3.59 -17.60 -11.54
N GLN A 200 4.13 -17.11 -10.42
CA GLN A 200 3.66 -17.39 -9.07
C GLN A 200 2.76 -16.27 -8.60
N ASN A 201 1.69 -16.60 -7.89
CA ASN A 201 0.71 -15.64 -7.41
C ASN A 201 0.39 -15.83 -5.93
N PHE A 202 0.60 -14.77 -5.17
CA PHE A 202 0.21 -14.64 -3.76
C PHE A 202 -0.90 -13.59 -3.65
N GLN A 203 -2.13 -14.05 -3.42
CA GLN A 203 -3.28 -13.20 -3.19
C GLN A 203 -3.54 -13.05 -1.69
N LEU A 204 -3.21 -11.88 -1.17
CA LEU A 204 -3.38 -11.48 0.22
C LEU A 204 -4.63 -10.60 0.29
N ASP A 205 -5.79 -11.19 0.60
CA ASP A 205 -7.05 -10.46 0.68
C ASP A 205 -7.57 -10.29 2.12
N THR A 206 -8.77 -9.73 2.26
CA THR A 206 -9.38 -9.43 3.56
C THR A 206 -9.84 -10.67 4.34
N HIS A 207 -9.74 -11.86 3.77
CA HIS A 207 -10.19 -13.11 4.38
C HIS A 207 -9.05 -14.12 4.53
N GLN A 208 -8.22 -14.27 3.49
CA GLN A 208 -7.24 -15.34 3.42
C GLN A 208 -6.01 -14.96 2.60
N ILE A 209 -4.96 -15.76 2.75
CA ILE A 209 -3.85 -15.80 1.80
C ILE A 209 -4.13 -16.96 0.86
N ARG A 210 -4.17 -16.71 -0.45
CA ARG A 210 -4.19 -17.74 -1.48
C ARG A 210 -2.86 -17.78 -2.23
N PHE A 211 -2.43 -18.97 -2.59
CA PHE A 211 -1.28 -19.18 -3.46
C PHE A 211 -1.65 -20.07 -4.65
N ASN A 212 -1.25 -19.62 -5.85
CA ASN A 212 -1.35 -20.36 -7.11
C ASN A 212 -0.06 -20.20 -7.91
N GLY A 213 0.51 -21.30 -8.39
CA GLY A 213 1.77 -21.30 -9.12
C GLY A 213 2.33 -22.71 -9.28
N VAL A 214 3.50 -22.97 -8.70
CA VAL A 214 4.11 -24.32 -8.68
C VAL A 214 3.24 -25.38 -7.98
N VAL A 215 2.41 -24.95 -7.02
CA VAL A 215 1.26 -25.69 -6.53
C VAL A 215 0.00 -24.84 -6.70
N GLN A 216 -1.16 -25.47 -6.75
CA GLN A 216 -2.43 -24.82 -7.06
C GLN A 216 -3.38 -24.88 -5.87
N ASN A 217 -4.23 -23.86 -5.72
CA ASN A 217 -5.32 -23.80 -4.75
C ASN A 217 -4.90 -23.92 -3.28
N VAL A 218 -3.74 -23.35 -2.92
CA VAL A 218 -3.36 -23.25 -1.51
C VAL A 218 -4.10 -22.08 -0.87
N GLY A 219 -4.77 -22.34 0.25
CA GLY A 219 -5.47 -21.32 1.05
C GLY A 219 -5.02 -21.37 2.51
N ILE A 220 -4.79 -20.21 3.11
CA ILE A 220 -4.34 -20.08 4.50
C ILE A 220 -5.22 -19.05 5.22
N MET A 221 -5.75 -19.45 6.37
CA MET A 221 -6.65 -18.64 7.20
C MET A 221 -6.35 -18.83 8.68
N ASN A 222 -6.64 -17.79 9.47
CA ASN A 222 -6.59 -17.80 10.94
C ASN A 222 -5.22 -18.21 11.54
N LEU A 223 -4.11 -17.95 10.83
CA LEU A 223 -2.76 -18.22 11.32
C LEU A 223 -1.97 -16.95 11.57
N CYS A 224 -1.14 -16.98 12.62
CA CYS A 224 -0.12 -15.98 12.87
C CYS A 224 1.26 -16.62 12.67
N PHE A 225 1.98 -16.12 11.67
CA PHE A 225 3.31 -16.52 11.25
C PHE A 225 4.34 -15.72 12.04
N VAL A 226 5.13 -16.36 12.89
CA VAL A 226 6.13 -15.69 13.73
C VAL A 226 7.53 -16.10 13.28
N GLY A 227 8.29 -15.18 12.68
CA GLY A 227 9.59 -15.50 12.09
C GLY A 227 9.50 -16.58 11.01
N MET A 228 8.43 -16.55 10.23
CA MET A 228 8.13 -17.51 9.17
C MET A 228 7.88 -16.77 7.85
N ARG A 229 8.26 -17.40 6.74
CA ARG A 229 8.13 -16.86 5.39
C ARG A 229 7.46 -17.86 4.45
N LEU A 230 6.75 -17.33 3.47
CA LEU A 230 6.14 -18.08 2.39
C LEU A 230 7.04 -18.00 1.15
N VAL A 231 7.47 -19.15 0.64
CA VAL A 231 8.48 -19.24 -0.42
C VAL A 231 7.94 -20.07 -1.57
N ALA A 232 7.97 -19.51 -2.77
CA ALA A 232 7.81 -20.27 -4.01
C ALA A 232 9.15 -20.40 -4.72
N ASP A 233 9.52 -21.63 -5.07
CA ASP A 233 10.73 -21.96 -5.83
C ASP A 233 10.31 -22.59 -7.16
N THR A 234 10.55 -21.88 -8.25
CA THR A 234 10.15 -22.26 -9.60
C THR A 234 11.01 -23.39 -10.17
N LEU A 235 12.26 -23.51 -9.73
CA LEU A 235 13.20 -24.53 -10.18
C LEU A 235 12.87 -25.88 -9.56
N SER A 236 12.72 -25.92 -8.23
CA SER A 236 12.34 -27.14 -7.52
C SER A 236 10.84 -27.43 -7.56
N LYS A 237 10.04 -26.47 -8.07
CA LYS A 237 8.58 -26.52 -8.14
C LYS A 237 7.94 -26.73 -6.77
N GLN A 238 8.43 -26.01 -5.77
CA GLN A 238 7.97 -26.14 -4.39
C GLN A 238 7.37 -24.85 -3.86
N PHE A 239 6.30 -25.00 -3.09
CA PHE A 239 5.80 -23.97 -2.19
C PHE A 239 6.10 -24.41 -0.76
N ARG A 240 6.77 -23.55 0.01
CA ARG A 240 7.19 -23.84 1.38
C ARG A 240 6.75 -22.73 2.32
N LEU A 241 6.32 -23.16 3.49
CA LEU A 241 6.26 -22.34 4.68
C LEU A 241 7.49 -22.70 5.51
N GLU A 242 8.45 -21.80 5.59
CA GLU A 242 9.74 -22.07 6.22
C GLU A 242 10.13 -20.97 7.21
N PRO A 243 10.99 -21.28 8.20
CA PRO A 243 11.53 -20.27 9.10
C PRO A 243 12.35 -19.20 8.40
N ASP A 244 12.43 -18.03 9.02
CA ASP A 244 13.49 -17.09 8.72
C ASP A 244 14.86 -17.74 8.99
N PRO A 245 15.81 -17.69 8.04
CA PRO A 245 17.14 -18.30 8.17
C PRO A 245 17.93 -17.82 9.38
N ARG A 246 17.67 -16.60 9.87
CA ARG A 246 18.37 -16.01 11.02
C ARG A 246 18.13 -16.78 12.31
N PHE A 247 16.96 -17.41 12.45
CA PHE A 247 16.58 -18.13 13.67
C PHE A 247 16.60 -19.65 13.50
N GLY A 248 16.52 -20.17 12.26
CA GLY A 248 16.47 -21.61 11.97
C GLY A 248 15.20 -22.32 12.46
N LYS A 249 14.30 -21.60 13.13
CA LYS A 249 12.99 -22.05 13.61
C LYS A 249 12.01 -20.89 13.52
N GLY A 250 10.73 -21.20 13.37
CA GLY A 250 9.66 -20.21 13.45
C GLY A 250 8.42 -20.83 14.08
N ILE A 251 7.46 -20.00 14.43
CA ILE A 251 6.32 -20.41 15.26
C ILE A 251 5.03 -20.08 14.51
N LEU A 252 4.10 -21.04 14.50
CA LEU A 252 2.73 -20.82 14.06
C LEU A 252 1.83 -20.72 15.28
N VAL A 253 1.15 -19.58 15.41
CA VAL A 253 0.13 -19.40 16.44
C VAL A 253 -1.23 -19.51 15.78
N SER A 254 -2.02 -20.50 16.21
CA SER A 254 -3.43 -20.65 15.83
C SER A 254 -4.29 -20.42 17.07
N TRP A 255 -5.11 -19.39 17.02
CA TRP A 255 -6.01 -19.03 18.12
C TRP A 255 -7.26 -18.35 17.55
N PRO A 256 -8.49 -18.61 18.06
CA PRO A 256 -9.70 -18.06 17.45
C PRO A 256 -9.78 -16.53 17.52
N ASP A 257 -9.47 -15.96 18.68
CA ASP A 257 -9.47 -14.50 18.87
C ASP A 257 -8.24 -13.86 18.24
N VAL A 258 -8.45 -12.86 17.38
CA VAL A 258 -7.39 -12.20 16.61
C VAL A 258 -6.42 -11.43 17.50
N GLN A 259 -6.93 -10.73 18.52
CA GLN A 259 -6.10 -9.91 19.40
C GLN A 259 -5.20 -10.79 20.27
N GLU A 260 -5.76 -11.87 20.82
CA GLU A 260 -5.03 -12.86 21.59
C GLU A 260 -4.02 -13.62 20.70
N ARG A 261 -4.35 -13.89 19.43
CA ARG A 261 -3.42 -14.48 18.47
C ARG A 261 -2.22 -13.57 18.21
N ILE A 262 -2.46 -12.27 18.00
CA ILE A 262 -1.40 -11.25 17.84
C ILE A 262 -0.55 -11.18 19.11
N ARG A 263 -1.18 -11.11 20.29
CA ARG A 263 -0.47 -11.05 21.58
C ARG A 263 0.47 -12.25 21.77
N LYS A 264 -0.03 -13.47 21.58
CA LYS A 264 0.77 -14.70 21.63
C LYS A 264 1.87 -14.72 20.56
N GLY A 265 1.58 -14.19 19.38
CA GLY A 265 2.55 -14.05 18.29
C GLY A 265 3.73 -13.14 18.66
N LEU A 266 3.44 -11.98 19.27
CA LEU A 266 4.46 -11.07 19.78
C LEU A 266 5.30 -11.69 20.91
N GLU A 267 4.67 -12.40 21.86
CA GLU A 267 5.41 -13.13 22.90
C GLU A 267 6.29 -14.25 22.33
N ALA A 268 5.85 -14.90 21.25
CA ALA A 268 6.65 -15.87 20.52
C ALA A 268 7.82 -15.20 19.80
N TRP A 269 7.62 -14.00 19.24
CA TRP A 269 8.67 -13.23 18.58
C TRP A 269 9.79 -12.80 19.52
N GLU A 270 9.46 -12.29 20.71
CA GLU A 270 10.48 -11.93 21.72
C GLU A 270 11.31 -13.15 22.13
N ARG A 271 10.68 -14.29 22.42
CA ARG A 271 11.38 -15.55 22.71
C ARG A 271 12.27 -16.04 21.56
N LEU A 272 11.83 -15.81 20.32
CA LEU A 272 12.58 -16.18 19.13
C LEU A 272 13.87 -15.37 19.01
N LYS A 273 13.80 -14.04 19.23
CA LYS A 273 14.95 -13.13 19.22
C LYS A 273 15.94 -13.41 20.35
N ASP A 274 15.44 -13.72 21.54
CA ASP A 274 16.27 -13.97 22.73
C ASP A 274 16.98 -15.34 22.70
N GLY A 275 16.69 -16.19 21.70
CA GLY A 275 17.20 -17.56 21.62
C GLY A 275 16.62 -18.50 22.69
N SER A 276 15.72 -18.02 23.55
CA SER A 276 15.08 -18.77 24.63
C SER A 276 13.89 -19.57 24.11
N CYS A 277 14.13 -20.77 23.59
CA CYS A 277 13.11 -21.81 23.59
C CYS A 277 13.22 -22.62 24.88
N SER A 278 12.22 -22.52 25.75
CA SER A 278 11.85 -23.56 26.72
C SER A 278 10.51 -24.13 26.33
#